data_AF-A0A5C1A6U5-F1
#
_entry.id   AF-A0A5C1A6U5-F1
#
_cell.length_a   1.000
_cell.length_b   1.000
_cell.length_c   1.000
_cell.angle_alpha   90.00
_cell.angle_beta   90.00
_cell.angle_gamma   90.00
#
_symmetry.space_group_name_H-M   'P 1'
#
loop_
_entity.id
_entity.type
_entity.pdbx_description
1 polymer ?
#
loop_
_entity_poly.entity_id
_entity_poly.type
_entity_poly.pdbx_seq_one_letter_code
_entity_poly.pdbx_strand_id
1 'polypeptide(L)'
;MRTAHSGAGMIYSHGGDFGDTIYHLPIVRAKGGGELVLYPMRGTSHGMSEPRAALIAPLIEAQPYISKVRWSPTGEGVILDVWRQHYKNYLNLTDMACEAFGLPHPPREQPWLFARPNRTARVVFHRSARYRNTRFPWKRVYEKYRREAVFVGLPDEHADFCRNVGPVSYAYTENLLQLAEVVQGCELYVGNQSAPFAVAEGLKVPTILEIGPINNCHWERVGNIHGWGENVRLPEIDELPGRLARSVAARGNGRTPIAARQLAALARAVRDAAALPGDLAEVGGGGSGFAKVLAGADPAKTLHRFGPHGEDDAREFLAGYRVVYHARPFAEATSGDAPRFSFVHVAAGADAGAAREYFWPRLVEGGVLVIDESGKLEDGRTDVIDGLVWVRKR
;
A
#
# COMPACT_ATOMS: atom_id res chain seq x y z
N MET A 1 -14.49 9.61 -15.01
CA MET A 1 -14.24 9.56 -16.46
C MET A 1 -12.79 9.09 -16.65
N ARG A 2 -12.56 7.93 -17.28
CA ARG A 2 -11.20 7.39 -17.51
C ARG A 2 -10.49 8.30 -18.53
N THR A 3 -9.38 8.92 -18.16
CA THR A 3 -8.50 9.62 -19.11
C THR A 3 -7.79 8.58 -19.97
N ALA A 4 -8.37 8.31 -21.15
CA ALA A 4 -7.76 7.50 -22.18
C ALA A 4 -6.46 8.16 -22.64
N HIS A 5 -5.32 7.56 -22.28
CA HIS A 5 -4.04 7.86 -22.92
C HIS A 5 -4.00 7.10 -24.24
N SER A 6 -4.17 7.81 -25.35
CA SER A 6 -4.19 7.29 -26.72
C SER A 6 -2.78 7.09 -27.30
N GLY A 7 -1.94 6.32 -26.61
CA GLY A 7 -0.69 5.77 -27.15
C GLY A 7 -0.79 4.24 -27.18
N ALA A 8 -0.28 3.59 -28.23
CA ALA A 8 -0.19 2.13 -28.25
C ALA A 8 0.55 1.67 -26.97
N GLY A 9 -0.15 0.93 -26.10
CA GLY A 9 0.39 0.55 -24.80
C GLY A 9 1.67 -0.26 -24.95
N MET A 10 2.69 0.04 -24.14
CA MET A 10 3.90 -0.77 -24.08
C MET A 10 3.58 -2.19 -23.65
N ILE A 11 4.26 -3.17 -24.25
CA ILE A 11 4.15 -4.58 -23.87
C ILE A 11 5.40 -4.95 -23.07
N TYR A 12 5.19 -5.51 -21.89
CA TYR A 12 6.22 -6.07 -21.03
C TYR A 12 6.02 -7.57 -20.91
N SER A 13 7.09 -8.31 -20.67
CA SER A 13 6.99 -9.74 -20.40
C SER A 13 7.77 -10.15 -19.16
N HIS A 14 7.24 -11.11 -18.40
CA HIS A 14 7.92 -11.70 -17.24
C HIS A 14 7.65 -13.21 -17.16
N GLY A 15 8.68 -14.01 -16.96
CA GLY A 15 8.58 -15.47 -16.88
C GLY A 15 9.06 -16.08 -15.57
N GLY A 16 9.35 -15.25 -14.57
CA GLY A 16 9.74 -15.67 -13.22
C GLY A 16 8.61 -16.27 -12.38
N ASP A 17 8.95 -16.68 -11.15
CA ASP A 17 7.97 -17.07 -10.15
C ASP A 17 7.16 -15.84 -9.66
N PHE A 18 6.01 -16.04 -9.01
CA PHE A 18 5.12 -14.96 -8.57
C PHE A 18 5.82 -13.83 -7.80
N GLY A 19 6.76 -14.16 -6.91
CA GLY A 19 7.52 -13.15 -6.17
C GLY A 19 8.30 -12.22 -7.11
N ASP A 20 9.05 -12.79 -8.04
CA ASP A 20 9.82 -12.02 -9.02
C ASP A 20 8.89 -11.16 -9.89
N THR A 21 7.76 -11.71 -10.36
CA THR A 21 6.78 -10.95 -11.13
C THR A 21 6.26 -9.74 -10.35
N ILE A 22 5.90 -9.92 -9.07
CA ILE A 22 5.39 -8.84 -8.21
C ILE A 22 6.46 -7.77 -7.94
N TYR A 23 7.70 -8.18 -7.63
CA TYR A 23 8.79 -7.25 -7.33
C TYR A 23 9.21 -6.39 -8.52
N HIS A 24 8.82 -6.77 -9.74
CA HIS A 24 9.22 -6.12 -10.99
C HIS A 24 8.14 -5.18 -11.55
N LEU A 25 6.93 -5.18 -10.97
CA LEU A 25 5.88 -4.22 -11.33
C LEU A 25 6.28 -2.74 -11.18
N PRO A 26 7.16 -2.33 -10.24
CA PRO A 26 7.68 -0.96 -10.20
C PRO A 26 8.33 -0.50 -11.52
N ILE A 27 8.96 -1.41 -12.27
CA ILE A 27 9.57 -1.09 -13.58
C ILE A 27 8.49 -0.75 -14.61
N VAL A 28 7.45 -1.57 -14.68
CA VAL A 28 6.31 -1.37 -15.59
C VAL A 28 5.68 -0.01 -15.31
N ARG A 29 5.44 0.28 -14.03
CA ARG A 29 4.90 1.57 -13.58
C ARG A 29 5.82 2.75 -13.96
N ALA A 30 7.11 2.64 -13.67
CA ALA A 30 8.08 3.71 -13.95
C ALA A 30 8.24 3.99 -15.46
N LYS A 31 7.97 2.99 -16.31
CA LYS A 31 8.02 3.11 -17.76
C LYS A 31 6.67 3.48 -18.41
N GLY A 32 5.68 3.90 -17.62
CA GLY A 32 4.41 4.44 -18.12
C GLY A 32 3.24 3.46 -18.12
N GLY A 33 3.44 2.23 -17.65
CA GLY A 33 2.40 1.20 -17.63
C GLY A 33 2.15 0.55 -18.99
N GLY A 34 1.28 -0.45 -19.02
CA GLY A 34 0.95 -1.17 -20.25
C GLY A 34 0.45 -2.59 -20.03
N GLU A 35 0.60 -3.42 -21.05
CA GLU A 35 0.22 -4.83 -21.02
C GLU A 35 1.36 -5.68 -20.45
N LEU A 36 1.03 -6.66 -19.60
CA LEU A 36 2.00 -7.64 -19.10
C LEU A 36 1.71 -9.03 -19.64
N VAL A 37 2.68 -9.59 -20.36
CA VAL A 37 2.68 -10.95 -20.88
C VAL A 37 3.43 -11.87 -19.92
N LEU A 38 2.75 -12.89 -19.44
CA LEU A 38 3.33 -13.94 -18.60
C LEU A 38 3.70 -15.14 -19.46
N TYR A 39 4.90 -15.68 -19.32
CA TYR A 39 5.38 -16.75 -20.21
C TYR A 39 6.32 -17.73 -19.49
N PRO A 40 6.41 -18.99 -19.92
CA PRO A 40 7.31 -19.95 -19.27
C PRO A 40 8.78 -19.61 -19.54
N MET A 41 9.58 -19.45 -18.47
CA MET A 41 11.02 -19.29 -18.55
C MET A 41 11.76 -20.43 -17.84
N ARG A 42 12.88 -20.86 -18.43
CA ARG A 42 13.80 -21.82 -17.80
C ARG A 42 14.55 -21.16 -16.64
N GLY A 43 14.97 -21.96 -15.65
CA GLY A 43 15.77 -21.47 -14.52
C GLY A 43 14.95 -20.82 -13.40
N THR A 44 13.63 -21.02 -13.40
CA THR A 44 12.72 -20.67 -12.30
C THR A 44 12.37 -21.93 -11.52
N SER A 45 11.82 -21.79 -10.31
CA SER A 45 11.58 -22.95 -9.46
C SER A 45 10.30 -23.69 -9.81
N HIS A 46 9.24 -22.98 -10.19
CA HIS A 46 7.96 -23.60 -10.58
C HIS A 46 7.54 -23.28 -12.01
N GLY A 47 8.20 -22.32 -12.69
CA GLY A 47 7.77 -21.84 -14.00
C GLY A 47 6.50 -20.99 -13.96
N MET A 48 6.26 -20.25 -15.04
CA MET A 48 5.02 -19.49 -15.25
C MET A 48 4.18 -20.19 -16.34
N SER A 49 3.45 -21.23 -15.92
CA SER A 49 2.47 -21.92 -16.78
C SER A 49 1.18 -21.09 -16.92
N GLU A 50 0.35 -21.43 -17.90
CA GLU A 50 -0.95 -20.76 -18.10
C GLU A 50 -1.85 -20.82 -16.85
N PRO A 51 -2.01 -21.97 -16.15
CA PRO A 51 -2.76 -22.00 -14.89
C PRO A 51 -2.17 -21.11 -13.79
N ARG A 52 -0.83 -20.98 -13.72
CA ARG A 52 -0.17 -20.10 -12.74
C ARG A 52 -0.38 -18.63 -13.10
N ALA A 53 -0.28 -18.29 -14.39
CA ALA A 53 -0.60 -16.95 -14.87
C ALA A 53 -2.03 -16.54 -14.52
N ALA A 54 -3.00 -17.47 -14.64
CA ALA A 54 -4.39 -17.23 -14.24
C ALA A 54 -4.56 -16.91 -12.74
N LEU A 55 -3.71 -17.45 -11.86
CA LEU A 55 -3.76 -17.18 -10.41
C LEU A 55 -3.27 -15.78 -10.04
N ILE A 56 -2.31 -15.22 -10.80
CA ILE A 56 -1.71 -13.91 -10.50
C ILE A 56 -2.32 -12.77 -11.33
N ALA A 57 -2.87 -13.06 -12.51
CA ALA A 57 -3.44 -12.06 -13.41
C ALA A 57 -4.46 -11.12 -12.72
N PRO A 58 -5.42 -11.61 -11.90
CA PRO A 58 -6.37 -10.72 -11.22
C PRO A 58 -5.70 -9.66 -10.33
N LEU A 59 -4.60 -10.03 -9.64
CA LEU A 59 -3.86 -9.09 -8.80
C LEU A 59 -3.17 -8.02 -9.66
N ILE A 60 -2.53 -8.44 -10.76
CA ILE A 60 -1.77 -7.54 -11.61
C ILE A 60 -2.71 -6.60 -12.39
N GLU A 61 -3.82 -7.11 -12.92
CA GLU A 61 -4.83 -6.28 -13.64
C GLU A 61 -5.56 -5.30 -12.72
N ALA A 62 -5.62 -5.56 -11.42
CA ALA A 62 -6.18 -4.60 -10.45
C ALA A 62 -5.33 -3.33 -10.28
N GLN A 63 -4.09 -3.33 -10.80
CA GLN A 63 -3.16 -2.21 -10.65
C GLN A 63 -3.45 -1.11 -11.68
N PRO A 64 -3.49 0.18 -11.28
CA PRO A 64 -3.96 1.26 -12.14
C PRO A 64 -3.06 1.56 -13.35
N TYR A 65 -1.86 1.00 -13.39
CA TYR A 65 -0.86 1.15 -14.45
C TYR A 65 -0.77 -0.08 -15.36
N ILE A 66 -1.59 -1.11 -15.14
CA ILE A 66 -1.66 -2.29 -16.01
C ILE A 66 -2.94 -2.20 -16.82
N SER A 67 -2.82 -2.29 -18.15
CA SER A 67 -3.97 -2.27 -19.06
C SER A 67 -4.58 -3.65 -19.25
N LYS A 68 -3.74 -4.69 -19.23
CA LYS A 68 -4.12 -6.08 -19.49
C LYS A 68 -3.02 -7.04 -19.04
N VAL A 69 -3.40 -8.25 -18.64
CA VAL A 69 -2.49 -9.37 -18.47
C VAL A 69 -2.89 -10.50 -19.42
N ARG A 70 -1.91 -11.17 -20.03
CA ARG A 70 -2.18 -12.41 -20.77
C ARG A 70 -1.04 -13.40 -20.61
N TRP A 71 -1.36 -14.68 -20.83
CA TRP A 71 -0.34 -15.71 -20.96
C TRP A 71 0.10 -15.86 -22.42
N SER A 72 1.35 -16.26 -22.64
CA SER A 72 1.92 -16.58 -23.94
C SER A 72 2.95 -17.70 -23.81
N PRO A 73 3.13 -18.57 -24.83
CA PRO A 73 4.24 -19.53 -24.87
C PRO A 73 5.63 -18.87 -24.85
N THR A 74 5.72 -17.61 -25.30
CA THR A 74 6.98 -16.85 -25.40
C THR A 74 6.80 -15.43 -24.89
N GLY A 75 7.88 -14.88 -24.33
CA GLY A 75 7.95 -13.46 -24.00
C GLY A 75 8.11 -12.60 -25.25
N GLU A 76 7.61 -11.37 -25.18
CA GLU A 76 7.66 -10.34 -26.22
C GLU A 76 7.77 -8.93 -25.62
N GLY A 77 8.04 -7.92 -26.45
CA GLY A 77 8.22 -6.55 -25.98
C GLY A 77 9.40 -6.43 -25.00
N VAL A 78 9.21 -5.71 -23.91
CA VAL A 78 10.24 -5.46 -22.89
C VAL A 78 10.34 -6.67 -21.94
N ILE A 79 11.42 -7.45 -22.05
CA ILE A 79 11.66 -8.63 -21.21
C ILE A 79 12.19 -8.22 -19.83
N LEU A 80 11.36 -8.32 -18.80
CA LEU A 80 11.67 -7.92 -17.42
C LEU A 80 12.64 -8.87 -16.70
N ASP A 81 12.94 -10.04 -17.26
CA ASP A 81 13.86 -11.04 -16.72
C ASP A 81 15.35 -10.76 -16.97
N VAL A 82 15.69 -9.67 -17.69
CA VAL A 82 17.08 -9.31 -18.02
C VAL A 82 18.00 -9.15 -16.80
N TRP A 83 17.44 -8.79 -15.64
CA TRP A 83 18.14 -8.70 -14.36
C TRP A 83 18.89 -9.99 -13.96
N ARG A 84 18.42 -11.16 -14.41
CA ARG A 84 19.03 -12.46 -14.08
C ARG A 84 20.45 -12.58 -14.64
N GLN A 85 20.75 -11.87 -15.72
CA GLN A 85 22.08 -11.82 -16.34
C GLN A 85 23.05 -10.91 -15.58
N HIS A 86 22.50 -10.06 -14.70
CA HIS A 86 23.23 -9.07 -13.92
C HIS A 86 22.92 -9.21 -12.43
N TYR A 87 22.81 -10.46 -11.95
CA TYR A 87 22.40 -10.76 -10.58
C TYR A 87 23.38 -10.14 -9.56
N LYS A 88 22.85 -9.32 -8.65
CA LYS A 88 23.61 -8.62 -7.61
C LYS A 88 23.09 -9.02 -6.24
N ASN A 89 23.76 -9.98 -5.60
CA ASN A 89 23.33 -10.61 -4.35
C ASN A 89 23.27 -9.70 -3.10
N TYR A 90 23.74 -8.46 -3.21
CA TYR A 90 23.68 -7.44 -2.17
C TYR A 90 22.46 -6.50 -2.30
N LEU A 91 21.67 -6.64 -3.36
CA LEU A 91 20.45 -5.86 -3.61
C LEU A 91 19.20 -6.70 -3.36
N ASN A 92 18.07 -6.04 -3.06
CA ASN A 92 16.78 -6.70 -3.17
C ASN A 92 16.37 -6.88 -4.65
N LEU A 93 15.41 -7.78 -4.90
CA LEU A 93 14.96 -8.13 -6.25
C LEU A 93 14.45 -6.92 -7.04
N THR A 94 13.73 -6.00 -6.40
CA THR A 94 13.23 -4.79 -7.07
C THR A 94 14.38 -3.87 -7.50
N ASP A 95 15.38 -3.66 -6.66
CA ASP A 95 16.53 -2.82 -6.99
C ASP A 95 17.40 -3.42 -8.09
N MET A 96 17.65 -4.73 -8.02
CA MET A 96 18.35 -5.45 -9.10
C MET A 96 17.66 -5.22 -10.44
N ALA A 97 16.34 -5.32 -10.44
CA ALA A 97 15.53 -5.13 -11.63
C ALA A 97 15.58 -3.68 -12.12
N CYS A 98 15.44 -2.70 -11.23
CA CYS A 98 15.57 -1.28 -11.60
C CYS A 98 16.93 -0.96 -12.22
N GLU A 99 18.03 -1.45 -11.63
CA GLU A 99 19.37 -1.23 -12.19
C GLU A 99 19.54 -1.86 -13.58
N ALA A 100 18.97 -3.03 -13.81
CA ALA A 100 19.00 -3.69 -15.12
C ALA A 100 18.29 -2.87 -16.22
N PHE A 101 17.41 -1.94 -15.83
CA PHE A 101 16.69 -1.03 -16.73
C PHE A 101 17.18 0.42 -16.68
N GLY A 102 18.28 0.70 -15.96
CA GLY A 102 18.79 2.06 -15.78
C GLY A 102 17.82 2.98 -15.02
N LEU A 103 16.95 2.42 -14.19
CA LEU A 103 15.97 3.15 -13.39
C LEU A 103 16.50 3.40 -11.97
N PRO A 104 16.12 4.53 -11.34
CA PRO A 104 16.40 4.72 -9.92
C PRO A 104 15.68 3.65 -9.08
N HIS A 105 16.23 3.37 -7.90
CA HIS A 105 15.55 2.51 -6.93
C HIS A 105 14.23 3.17 -6.48
N PRO A 106 13.12 2.42 -6.40
CA PRO A 106 11.84 3.02 -6.04
C PRO A 106 11.84 3.45 -4.57
N PRO A 107 11.05 4.47 -4.20
CA PRO A 107 10.89 4.87 -2.80
C PRO A 107 10.43 3.68 -1.94
N ARG A 108 11.20 3.35 -0.90
CA ARG A 108 10.98 2.16 -0.04
C ARG A 108 9.60 2.10 0.60
N GLU A 109 9.02 3.25 0.77
CA GLU A 109 7.82 3.52 1.53
C GLU A 109 6.56 3.68 0.64
N GLN A 110 6.75 3.66 -0.69
CA GLN A 110 5.68 3.81 -1.66
C GLN A 110 5.16 2.45 -2.12
N PRO A 111 3.84 2.17 -2.01
CA PRO A 111 3.28 0.93 -2.52
C PRO A 111 3.27 0.91 -4.05
N TRP A 112 3.48 -0.29 -4.59
CA TRP A 112 3.28 -0.58 -6.03
C TRP A 112 2.12 -1.54 -6.27
N LEU A 113 1.59 -2.17 -5.21
CA LEU A 113 0.33 -2.90 -5.25
C LEU A 113 -0.76 -2.11 -4.54
N PHE A 114 -1.98 -2.29 -5.02
CA PHE A 114 -3.21 -1.76 -4.44
C PHE A 114 -4.27 -2.86 -4.48
N ALA A 115 -4.91 -3.11 -3.34
CA ALA A 115 -6.00 -4.05 -3.19
C ALA A 115 -7.09 -3.43 -2.29
N ARG A 116 -8.31 -3.95 -2.34
CA ARG A 116 -9.35 -3.55 -1.39
C ARG A 116 -9.10 -4.30 -0.07
N PRO A 117 -9.12 -3.64 1.10
CA PRO A 117 -8.88 -4.34 2.35
C PRO A 117 -10.03 -5.33 2.67
N ASN A 118 -9.66 -6.57 2.97
CA ASN A 118 -10.53 -7.57 3.59
C ASN A 118 -10.02 -7.86 5.01
N ARG A 119 -10.75 -7.38 6.02
CA ARG A 119 -10.37 -7.49 7.44
C ARG A 119 -10.72 -8.86 8.03
N THR A 120 -10.10 -9.91 7.48
CA THR A 120 -10.29 -11.27 7.98
C THR A 120 -9.68 -11.46 9.39
N ALA A 121 -8.51 -10.87 9.63
CA ALA A 121 -7.86 -10.86 10.96
C ALA A 121 -6.86 -9.71 11.06
N ARG A 122 -6.45 -9.37 12.29
CA ARG A 122 -5.43 -8.33 12.53
C ARG A 122 -4.04 -8.81 12.14
N VAL A 123 -3.75 -10.10 12.31
CA VAL A 123 -2.47 -10.72 11.95
C VAL A 123 -2.66 -11.77 10.87
N VAL A 124 -1.77 -11.76 9.88
CA VAL A 124 -1.74 -12.79 8.84
C VAL A 124 -0.43 -13.55 8.95
N PHE A 125 -0.51 -14.86 9.11
CA PHE A 125 0.60 -15.78 9.05
C PHE A 125 0.70 -16.43 7.69
N HIS A 126 1.92 -16.63 7.22
CA HIS A 126 2.22 -17.52 6.11
C HIS A 126 3.60 -18.13 6.29
N ARG A 127 3.77 -19.40 5.94
CA ARG A 127 5.08 -20.04 5.94
C ARG A 127 5.18 -21.12 4.89
N SER A 128 5.90 -20.82 3.81
CA SER A 128 6.13 -21.78 2.74
C SER A 128 7.15 -22.87 3.13
N ALA A 129 7.23 -23.94 2.33
CA ALA A 129 8.25 -24.97 2.49
C ALA A 129 9.68 -24.50 2.16
N ARG A 130 9.82 -23.36 1.44
CA ARG A 130 11.09 -22.84 0.94
C ARG A 130 11.63 -21.75 1.86
N TYR A 131 12.92 -21.45 1.76
CA TYR A 131 13.55 -20.30 2.43
C TYR A 131 13.28 -20.23 3.94
N ARG A 132 13.17 -21.39 4.60
CA ARG A 132 12.96 -21.48 6.05
C ARG A 132 14.27 -21.18 6.79
N ASN A 133 14.13 -20.59 7.95
CA ASN A 133 15.18 -20.35 8.92
C ASN A 133 14.76 -20.96 10.25
N THR A 134 15.43 -22.05 10.63
CA THR A 134 15.13 -22.79 11.87
C THR A 134 15.39 -21.99 13.14
N ARG A 135 16.17 -20.91 13.07
CA ARG A 135 16.44 -20.00 14.20
C ARG A 135 15.36 -18.95 14.40
N PHE A 136 14.46 -18.76 13.43
CA PHE A 136 13.37 -17.81 13.60
C PHE A 136 12.34 -18.36 14.62
N PRO A 137 11.98 -17.59 15.66
CA PRO A 137 11.27 -18.13 16.81
C PRO A 137 9.75 -18.20 16.58
N TRP A 138 9.31 -19.02 15.62
CA TRP A 138 7.90 -19.15 15.23
C TRP A 138 6.96 -19.45 16.41
N LYS A 139 7.37 -20.28 17.37
CA LYS A 139 6.55 -20.55 18.57
C LYS A 139 6.30 -19.30 19.39
N ARG A 140 7.29 -18.41 19.54
CA ARG A 140 7.11 -17.13 20.26
C ARG A 140 6.21 -16.17 19.47
N VAL A 141 6.39 -16.10 18.16
CA VAL A 141 5.52 -15.31 17.27
C VAL A 141 4.08 -15.79 17.37
N TYR A 142 3.88 -17.11 17.29
CA TYR A 142 2.59 -17.75 17.41
C TYR A 142 1.93 -17.44 18.75
N GLU A 143 2.60 -17.69 19.88
CA GLU A 143 1.99 -17.43 21.20
C GLU A 143 1.59 -15.97 21.40
N LYS A 144 2.37 -15.02 20.83
CA LYS A 144 2.04 -13.61 20.92
C LYS A 144 0.77 -13.23 20.15
N TYR A 145 0.59 -13.76 18.93
CA TYR A 145 -0.43 -13.24 18.01
C TYR A 145 -1.57 -14.21 17.67
N ARG A 146 -1.48 -15.49 18.06
CA ARG A 146 -2.41 -16.56 17.64
C ARG A 146 -3.89 -16.28 17.86
N ARG A 147 -4.25 -15.42 18.82
CA ARG A 147 -5.65 -15.08 19.13
C ARG A 147 -6.28 -14.15 18.08
N GLU A 148 -5.46 -13.47 17.30
CA GLU A 148 -5.87 -12.44 16.35
C GLU A 148 -5.38 -12.76 14.93
N ALA A 149 -4.93 -14.01 14.72
CA ALA A 149 -4.25 -14.44 13.51
C ALA A 149 -5.07 -15.41 12.65
N VAL A 150 -4.91 -15.30 11.34
CA VAL A 150 -5.24 -16.34 10.36
C VAL A 150 -4.02 -16.75 9.56
N PHE A 151 -4.04 -17.94 9.00
CA PHE A 151 -3.03 -18.41 8.05
C PHE A 151 -3.52 -18.28 6.61
N VAL A 152 -2.66 -17.80 5.72
CA VAL A 152 -2.87 -17.80 4.26
C VAL A 152 -1.77 -18.63 3.57
N GLY A 153 -2.09 -19.22 2.42
CA GLY A 153 -1.19 -20.08 1.67
C GLY A 153 -1.88 -21.35 1.20
N LEU A 154 -1.11 -22.37 0.83
CA LEU A 154 -1.65 -23.65 0.39
C LEU A 154 -2.15 -24.49 1.59
N PRO A 155 -3.15 -25.38 1.40
CA PRO A 155 -3.63 -26.26 2.47
C PRO A 155 -2.53 -27.08 3.14
N ASP A 156 -1.56 -27.58 2.37
CA ASP A 156 -0.42 -28.34 2.91
C ASP A 156 0.54 -27.48 3.74
N GLU A 157 0.71 -26.20 3.38
CA GLU A 157 1.52 -25.26 4.15
C GLU A 157 0.84 -24.92 5.49
N HIS A 158 -0.50 -24.78 5.47
CA HIS A 158 -1.30 -24.58 6.68
C HIS A 158 -1.22 -25.79 7.61
N ALA A 159 -1.41 -26.99 7.06
CA ALA A 159 -1.31 -28.23 7.82
C ALA A 159 0.10 -28.40 8.41
N ASP A 160 1.16 -28.06 7.66
CA ASP A 160 2.53 -28.06 8.15
C ASP A 160 2.76 -27.04 9.26
N PHE A 161 2.22 -25.83 9.14
CA PHE A 161 2.30 -24.82 10.18
C PHE A 161 1.61 -25.28 11.46
N CYS A 162 0.42 -25.87 11.36
CA CYS A 162 -0.32 -26.38 12.51
C CYS A 162 0.43 -27.49 13.24
N ARG A 163 1.08 -28.40 12.51
CA ARG A 163 1.87 -29.49 13.11
C ARG A 163 3.13 -28.99 13.81
N ASN A 164 3.84 -28.02 13.23
CA ASN A 164 5.18 -27.64 13.69
C ASN A 164 5.21 -26.40 14.60
N VAL A 165 4.21 -25.54 14.50
CA VAL A 165 4.15 -24.27 15.22
C VAL A 165 2.97 -24.23 16.18
N GLY A 166 1.75 -24.36 15.67
CA GLY A 166 0.52 -24.39 16.46
C GLY A 166 -0.75 -24.15 15.64
N PRO A 167 -1.92 -24.56 16.15
CA PRO A 167 -3.19 -24.46 15.43
C PRO A 167 -3.60 -23.00 15.18
N VAL A 168 -4.02 -22.70 13.96
CA VAL A 168 -4.48 -21.37 13.54
C VAL A 168 -5.58 -21.51 12.48
N SER A 169 -6.55 -20.61 12.46
CA SER A 169 -7.61 -20.62 11.43
C SER A 169 -7.03 -20.41 10.04
N TYR A 170 -7.59 -21.10 9.04
CA TYR A 170 -7.15 -21.00 7.64
C TYR A 170 -8.06 -20.06 6.86
N ALA A 171 -7.48 -19.04 6.23
CA ALA A 171 -8.16 -18.14 5.30
C ALA A 171 -7.82 -18.58 3.87
N TYR A 172 -8.72 -19.36 3.26
CA TYR A 172 -8.59 -19.81 1.87
C TYR A 172 -8.71 -18.63 0.90
N THR A 173 -7.89 -18.65 -0.15
CA THR A 173 -7.91 -17.67 -1.25
C THR A 173 -7.79 -18.38 -2.58
N GLU A 174 -8.66 -18.04 -3.53
CA GLU A 174 -8.72 -18.68 -4.85
C GLU A 174 -7.60 -18.21 -5.78
N ASN A 175 -7.13 -16.97 -5.58
CA ASN A 175 -6.12 -16.32 -6.42
C ASN A 175 -5.33 -15.28 -5.60
N LEU A 176 -4.29 -14.70 -6.22
CA LEU A 176 -3.41 -13.76 -5.53
C LEU A 176 -4.07 -12.40 -5.25
N LEU A 177 -5.17 -12.04 -5.93
CA LEU A 177 -5.93 -10.82 -5.60
C LEU A 177 -6.62 -10.98 -4.25
N GLN A 178 -7.35 -12.08 -4.03
CA GLN A 178 -7.98 -12.37 -2.74
C GLN A 178 -6.95 -12.45 -1.60
N LEU A 179 -5.77 -13.03 -1.87
CA LEU A 179 -4.65 -13.00 -0.92
C LEU A 179 -4.20 -11.57 -0.61
N ALA A 180 -4.05 -10.72 -1.63
CA ALA A 180 -3.69 -9.32 -1.45
C ALA A 180 -4.76 -8.54 -0.67
N GLU A 181 -6.05 -8.84 -0.84
CA GLU A 181 -7.13 -8.21 -0.08
C GLU A 181 -7.06 -8.56 1.40
N VAL A 182 -6.84 -9.84 1.74
CA VAL A 182 -6.64 -10.28 3.14
C VAL A 182 -5.40 -9.64 3.76
N VAL A 183 -4.28 -9.62 3.04
CA VAL A 183 -3.03 -9.00 3.51
C VAL A 183 -3.20 -7.48 3.67
N GLN A 184 -3.86 -6.80 2.73
CA GLN A 184 -4.15 -5.36 2.81
C GLN A 184 -5.05 -5.01 4.01
N GLY A 185 -5.91 -5.94 4.43
CA GLY A 185 -6.80 -5.75 5.57
C GLY A 185 -6.17 -6.01 6.94
N CYS A 186 -4.97 -6.58 7.01
CA CYS A 186 -4.30 -6.88 8.28
C CYS A 186 -3.45 -5.71 8.79
N GLU A 187 -3.14 -5.72 10.08
CA GLU A 187 -2.26 -4.76 10.74
C GLU A 187 -0.80 -5.24 10.76
N LEU A 188 -0.59 -6.55 10.69
CA LEU A 188 0.72 -7.18 10.69
C LEU A 188 0.72 -8.49 9.87
N TYR A 189 1.63 -8.58 8.90
CA TYR A 189 1.95 -9.81 8.19
C TYR A 189 3.20 -10.47 8.79
N VAL A 190 3.20 -11.78 8.98
CA VAL A 190 4.38 -12.54 9.40
C VAL A 190 4.59 -13.74 8.50
N GLY A 191 5.77 -13.85 7.88
CA GLY A 191 6.08 -15.00 7.05
C GLY A 191 7.49 -15.04 6.52
N ASN A 192 7.81 -16.07 5.73
CA ASN A 192 9.10 -16.21 5.07
C ASN A 192 9.08 -15.69 3.64
N GLN A 193 10.27 -15.69 3.00
CA GLN A 193 10.44 -15.27 1.61
C GLN A 193 9.58 -16.13 0.67
N SER A 194 8.57 -15.50 0.09
CA SER A 194 7.47 -16.19 -0.59
C SER A 194 6.66 -15.20 -1.45
N ALA A 195 5.74 -15.71 -2.26
CA ALA A 195 4.82 -14.87 -3.03
C ALA A 195 3.91 -14.02 -2.11
N PRO A 196 3.32 -14.57 -1.02
CA PRO A 196 2.55 -13.75 -0.09
C PRO A 196 3.38 -12.64 0.59
N PHE A 197 4.68 -12.86 0.86
CA PHE A 197 5.54 -11.79 1.35
C PHE A 197 5.78 -10.72 0.29
N ALA A 198 5.95 -11.09 -0.99
CA ALA A 198 6.06 -10.12 -2.07
C ALA A 198 4.80 -9.24 -2.19
N VAL A 199 3.62 -9.83 -1.97
CA VAL A 199 2.36 -9.09 -1.88
C VAL A 199 2.37 -8.13 -0.68
N ALA A 200 2.68 -8.62 0.52
CA ALA A 200 2.73 -7.78 1.73
C ALA A 200 3.70 -6.60 1.58
N GLU A 201 4.87 -6.84 0.99
CA GLU A 201 5.84 -5.80 0.71
C GLU A 201 5.35 -4.82 -0.36
N GLY A 202 4.73 -5.31 -1.44
CA GLY A 202 4.19 -4.45 -2.50
C GLY A 202 3.05 -3.54 -2.04
N LEU A 203 2.26 -4.00 -1.07
CA LEU A 203 1.21 -3.23 -0.39
C LEU A 203 1.75 -2.33 0.74
N LYS A 204 3.02 -2.53 1.15
CA LYS A 204 3.66 -1.83 2.28
C LYS A 204 2.97 -2.05 3.64
N VAL A 205 2.35 -3.21 3.82
CA VAL A 205 1.81 -3.65 5.11
C VAL A 205 2.97 -3.88 6.08
N PRO A 206 2.83 -3.61 7.39
CA PRO A 206 3.84 -3.96 8.37
C PRO A 206 4.15 -5.45 8.34
N THR A 207 5.42 -5.80 8.41
CA THR A 207 5.88 -7.18 8.17
C THR A 207 6.89 -7.62 9.21
N ILE A 208 6.83 -8.90 9.58
CA ILE A 208 7.96 -9.63 10.16
C ILE A 208 8.36 -10.70 9.16
N LEU A 209 9.55 -10.58 8.59
CA LEU A 209 10.13 -11.53 7.65
C LEU A 209 10.98 -12.57 8.42
N GLU A 210 10.62 -13.84 8.36
CA GLU A 210 11.55 -14.96 8.56
C GLU A 210 12.56 -14.91 7.40
N ILE A 211 13.76 -14.41 7.67
CA ILE A 211 14.78 -14.31 6.63
C ILE A 211 15.40 -15.67 6.40
N GLY A 212 15.29 -16.15 5.17
CA GLY A 212 15.93 -17.36 4.68
C GLY A 212 17.40 -17.13 4.31
N PRO A 213 18.02 -18.08 3.61
CA PRO A 213 19.45 -18.05 3.32
C PRO A 213 19.88 -16.97 2.31
N ILE A 214 18.95 -16.36 1.58
CA ILE A 214 19.26 -15.40 0.50
C ILE A 214 18.68 -14.03 0.87
N ASN A 215 19.55 -13.03 1.05
CA ASN A 215 19.15 -11.68 1.49
C ASN A 215 18.70 -10.76 0.34
N ASN A 216 17.81 -11.23 -0.54
CA ASN A 216 17.31 -10.44 -1.68
C ASN A 216 15.85 -9.98 -1.51
N CYS A 217 15.28 -10.20 -0.33
CA CYS A 217 13.92 -9.78 0.04
C CYS A 217 13.94 -8.76 1.20
N HIS A 218 14.99 -7.95 1.29
CA HIS A 218 15.19 -6.99 2.37
C HIS A 218 14.91 -5.56 1.88
N TRP A 219 13.81 -4.97 2.37
CA TRP A 219 13.46 -3.58 2.12
C TRP A 219 13.59 -2.77 3.40
N GLU A 220 14.53 -1.84 3.41
CA GLU A 220 14.77 -0.92 4.54
C GLU A 220 13.66 0.13 4.60
N ARG A 221 12.59 -0.19 5.33
CA ARG A 221 11.44 0.71 5.55
C ARG A 221 10.86 0.55 6.95
N VAL A 222 10.14 1.57 7.39
CA VAL A 222 9.42 1.55 8.66
C VAL A 222 8.31 0.49 8.62
N GLY A 223 8.15 -0.21 9.73
CA GLY A 223 7.16 -1.28 9.88
C GLY A 223 7.61 -2.62 9.31
N ASN A 224 8.79 -2.73 8.70
CA ASN A 224 9.38 -4.00 8.30
C ASN A 224 10.42 -4.47 9.33
N ILE A 225 10.29 -5.70 9.79
CA ILE A 225 11.17 -6.34 10.77
C ILE A 225 11.78 -7.59 10.15
N HIS A 226 13.09 -7.67 10.23
CA HIS A 226 13.91 -8.69 9.60
C HIS A 226 14.41 -9.68 10.65
N GLY A 227 13.78 -10.86 10.71
CA GLY A 227 14.05 -11.89 11.71
C GLY A 227 15.09 -12.89 11.26
N TRP A 228 16.33 -12.68 11.68
CA TRP A 228 17.45 -13.62 11.43
C TRP A 228 17.57 -14.73 12.50
N GLY A 229 17.06 -14.50 13.71
CA GLY A 229 17.22 -15.43 14.81
C GLY A 229 16.28 -15.14 15.98
N GLU A 230 16.56 -15.82 17.09
CA GLU A 230 15.64 -15.90 18.24
C GLU A 230 15.39 -14.54 18.91
N ASN A 231 16.25 -13.54 18.71
CA ASN A 231 16.11 -12.22 19.35
C ASN A 231 15.28 -11.20 18.53
N VAL A 232 14.52 -11.66 17.53
CA VAL A 232 13.64 -10.77 16.75
C VAL A 232 12.65 -10.01 17.67
N ARG A 233 12.71 -8.68 17.66
CA ARG A 233 11.81 -7.84 18.46
C ARG A 233 10.42 -7.85 17.88
N LEU A 234 9.46 -8.41 18.61
CA LEU A 234 8.07 -8.48 18.19
C LEU A 234 7.33 -7.19 18.60
N PRO A 235 6.74 -6.42 17.67
CA PRO A 235 6.04 -5.17 17.99
C PRO A 235 4.74 -5.43 18.76
N GLU A 236 4.25 -4.44 19.49
CA GLU A 236 2.84 -4.41 19.89
C GLU A 236 2.01 -3.90 18.70
N ILE A 237 0.95 -4.61 18.35
CA ILE A 237 0.16 -4.31 17.15
C ILE A 237 -0.45 -2.90 17.26
N ASP A 238 -0.97 -2.54 18.43
CA ASP A 238 -1.60 -1.24 18.69
C ASP A 238 -0.63 -0.05 18.56
N GLU A 239 0.68 -0.29 18.62
CA GLU A 239 1.70 0.75 18.41
C GLU A 239 2.04 0.97 16.92
N LEU A 240 1.75 -0.01 16.05
CA LEU A 240 2.13 0.04 14.63
C LEU A 240 1.51 1.25 13.90
N PRO A 241 0.21 1.58 14.05
CA PRO A 241 -0.37 2.74 13.38
C PRO A 241 0.35 4.03 13.72
N GLY A 242 0.71 4.24 15.00
CA GLY A 242 1.42 5.44 15.44
C GLY A 242 2.85 5.53 14.88
N ARG A 243 3.57 4.40 14.79
CA ARG A 243 4.91 4.36 14.16
C ARG A 243 4.85 4.69 12.67
N LEU A 244 3.90 4.11 11.95
CA LEU A 244 3.70 4.35 10.53
C LEU A 244 3.26 5.79 10.25
N ALA A 245 2.35 6.33 11.07
CA ALA A 245 1.89 7.71 10.96
C ALA A 245 3.06 8.71 11.07
N ARG A 246 4.00 8.49 11.99
CA ARG A 246 5.23 9.30 12.09
C ARG A 246 6.12 9.20 10.85
N SER A 247 6.28 8.00 10.28
CA SER A 247 7.04 7.80 9.03
C SER A 247 6.39 8.54 7.85
N VAL A 248 5.07 8.44 7.71
CA VAL A 248 4.32 9.13 6.65
C VAL A 248 4.38 10.64 6.83
N ALA A 249 4.23 11.15 8.06
CA ALA A 249 4.32 12.57 8.37
C ALA A 249 5.68 13.18 7.97
N ALA A 250 6.78 12.44 8.12
CA ALA A 250 8.11 12.88 7.69
C ALA A 250 8.19 13.17 6.17
N ARG A 251 7.29 12.60 5.35
CA ARG A 251 7.25 12.81 3.89
C ARG A 251 6.67 14.17 3.49
N GLY A 252 5.86 14.78 4.36
CA GLY A 252 5.36 16.15 4.17
C GLY A 252 6.32 17.21 4.72
N ASN A 253 7.36 16.79 5.45
CA ASN A 253 8.22 17.68 6.21
C ASN A 253 8.99 18.64 5.28
N GLY A 254 8.85 19.94 5.53
CA GLY A 254 9.40 21.01 4.68
C GLY A 254 8.45 21.53 3.57
N ARG A 255 7.29 20.90 3.35
CA ARG A 255 6.25 21.35 2.40
C ARG A 255 4.88 21.61 3.06
N THR A 256 4.83 21.68 4.40
CA THR A 256 3.62 22.00 5.19
C THR A 256 3.93 23.05 6.26
N PRO A 257 2.99 23.96 6.58
CA PRO A 257 3.19 25.00 7.60
C PRO A 257 3.01 24.51 9.05
N ILE A 258 2.53 23.28 9.26
CA ILE A 258 2.26 22.73 10.60
C ILE A 258 3.38 21.82 11.11
N ALA A 259 3.45 21.63 12.44
CA ALA A 259 4.50 20.84 13.08
C ALA A 259 4.36 19.33 12.79
N ALA A 260 5.48 18.61 12.84
CA ALA A 260 5.52 17.16 12.60
C ALA A 260 4.57 16.34 13.47
N ARG A 261 4.31 16.77 14.72
CA ARG A 261 3.33 16.11 15.60
C ARG A 261 1.91 16.18 15.03
N GLN A 262 1.53 17.33 14.47
CA GLN A 262 0.20 17.57 13.93
C GLN A 262 0.01 16.78 12.63
N LEU A 263 1.05 16.71 11.77
CA LEU A 263 1.06 15.82 10.60
C LEU A 263 0.93 14.34 10.98
N ALA A 264 1.58 13.91 12.06
CA ALA A 264 1.44 12.54 12.56
C ALA A 264 0.03 12.28 13.11
N ALA A 265 -0.61 13.27 13.73
CA ALA A 265 -2.00 13.17 14.16
C ALA A 265 -2.97 13.05 12.98
N LEU A 266 -2.80 13.84 11.92
CA LEU A 266 -3.56 13.71 10.67
C LEU A 266 -3.38 12.32 10.05
N ALA A 267 -2.13 11.86 9.90
CA ALA A 267 -1.85 10.53 9.34
C ALA A 267 -2.46 9.40 10.18
N ARG A 268 -2.47 9.53 11.51
CA ARG A 268 -3.13 8.57 12.40
C ARG A 268 -4.63 8.57 12.19
N ALA A 269 -5.26 9.74 12.13
CA ALA A 269 -6.71 9.82 11.97
C ALA A 269 -7.20 9.30 10.61
N VAL A 270 -6.42 9.51 9.54
CA VAL A 270 -6.69 8.86 8.24
C VAL A 270 -6.65 7.34 8.39
N ARG A 271 -5.66 6.79 9.08
CA ARG A 271 -5.54 5.34 9.34
C ARG A 271 -6.69 4.81 10.19
N ASP A 272 -7.11 5.54 11.22
CA ASP A 272 -8.25 5.18 12.06
C ASP A 272 -9.56 5.17 11.24
N ALA A 273 -9.68 6.06 10.25
CA ALA A 273 -10.81 6.13 9.32
C ALA A 273 -10.70 5.17 8.12
N ALA A 274 -9.59 4.42 7.97
CA ALA A 274 -9.35 3.53 6.83
C ALA A 274 -10.42 2.42 6.71
N ALA A 275 -11.14 2.13 7.79
CA ALA A 275 -12.23 1.17 7.81
C ALA A 275 -13.55 1.68 7.26
N LEU A 276 -13.74 2.98 7.28
CA LEU A 276 -14.97 3.59 6.83
C LEU A 276 -15.01 3.62 5.30
N PRO A 277 -16.16 3.42 4.66
CA PRO A 277 -16.30 3.62 3.22
C PRO A 277 -16.06 5.09 2.85
N GLY A 278 -15.72 5.34 1.60
CA GLY A 278 -15.50 6.70 1.08
C GLY A 278 -14.04 7.08 0.91
N ASP A 279 -13.83 8.22 0.25
CA ASP A 279 -12.53 8.74 -0.16
C ASP A 279 -11.94 9.73 0.86
N LEU A 280 -10.74 10.23 0.56
CA LEU A 280 -10.07 11.30 1.30
C LEU A 280 -10.27 12.63 0.57
N ALA A 281 -10.33 13.74 1.29
CA ALA A 281 -10.28 15.07 0.69
C ALA A 281 -9.31 16.02 1.41
N GLU A 282 -8.71 16.91 0.63
CA GLU A 282 -7.95 18.07 1.09
C GLU A 282 -8.49 19.33 0.40
N VAL A 283 -8.73 20.38 1.19
CA VAL A 283 -9.13 21.70 0.68
C VAL A 283 -8.03 22.71 0.96
N GLY A 284 -7.55 23.37 -0.09
CA GLY A 284 -6.48 24.36 0.01
C GLY A 284 -5.09 23.73 0.11
N GLY A 285 -4.19 24.41 0.82
CA GLY A 285 -2.78 24.01 0.96
C GLY A 285 -1.94 24.48 -0.23
N GLY A 286 -1.18 25.57 -0.04
CA GLY A 286 -0.27 26.11 -1.05
C GLY A 286 0.85 25.16 -1.49
N GLY A 287 1.03 24.03 -0.79
CA GLY A 287 1.98 22.95 -1.14
C GLY A 287 1.33 21.57 -1.10
N SER A 288 1.99 20.57 -1.67
CA SER A 288 1.50 19.18 -1.78
C SER A 288 1.83 18.29 -0.58
N GLY A 289 2.30 18.88 0.53
CA GLY A 289 2.75 18.14 1.71
C GLY A 289 1.63 17.43 2.46
N PHE A 290 0.49 18.11 2.67
CA PHE A 290 -0.69 17.49 3.29
C PHE A 290 -1.24 16.35 2.43
N ALA A 291 -1.47 16.60 1.15
CA ALA A 291 -1.85 15.56 0.19
C ALA A 291 -0.99 14.30 0.28
N LYS A 292 0.33 14.47 0.36
CA LYS A 292 1.29 13.36 0.45
C LYS A 292 1.12 12.57 1.74
N VAL A 293 0.86 13.26 2.84
CA VAL A 293 0.61 12.63 4.15
C VAL A 293 -0.72 11.88 4.14
N LEU A 294 -1.81 12.48 3.64
CA LEU A 294 -3.12 11.84 3.58
C LEU A 294 -3.10 10.61 2.67
N ALA A 295 -2.61 10.76 1.43
CA ALA A 295 -2.53 9.66 0.47
C ALA A 295 -1.52 8.58 0.89
N GLY A 296 -0.45 8.95 1.62
CA GLY A 296 0.50 7.99 2.19
C GLY A 296 -0.04 7.25 3.42
N ALA A 297 -0.98 7.84 4.14
CA ALA A 297 -1.59 7.25 5.32
C ALA A 297 -2.62 6.18 4.95
N ASP A 298 -3.37 6.38 3.86
CA ASP A 298 -4.23 5.37 3.25
C ASP A 298 -4.12 5.40 1.72
N PRO A 299 -3.19 4.62 1.12
CA PRO A 299 -2.97 4.61 -0.33
C PRO A 299 -4.05 3.85 -1.12
N ALA A 300 -4.98 3.15 -0.44
CA ALA A 300 -6.04 2.40 -1.11
C ALA A 300 -7.19 3.33 -1.55
N LYS A 301 -7.43 4.41 -0.79
CA LYS A 301 -8.47 5.42 -1.06
C LYS A 301 -8.03 6.43 -2.12
N THR A 302 -9.01 7.02 -2.80
CA THR A 302 -8.74 8.15 -3.69
C THR A 302 -8.63 9.42 -2.85
N LEU A 303 -7.64 10.27 -3.12
CA LEU A 303 -7.53 11.60 -2.55
C LEU A 303 -8.10 12.64 -3.52
N HIS A 304 -9.08 13.41 -3.08
CA HIS A 304 -9.62 14.55 -3.82
C HIS A 304 -8.96 15.84 -3.31
N ARG A 305 -8.15 16.50 -4.14
CA ARG A 305 -7.58 17.80 -3.83
C ARG A 305 -8.41 18.92 -4.44
N PHE A 306 -8.82 19.88 -3.62
CA PHE A 306 -9.58 21.04 -4.06
C PHE A 306 -8.80 22.34 -3.89
N GLY A 307 -8.75 23.13 -4.96
CA GLY A 307 -8.16 24.46 -4.97
C GLY A 307 -7.21 24.70 -6.15
N PRO A 308 -6.80 25.95 -6.39
CA PRO A 308 -5.80 26.27 -7.39
C PRO A 308 -4.44 25.74 -6.93
N HIS A 309 -3.87 24.80 -7.68
CA HIS A 309 -2.55 24.24 -7.40
C HIS A 309 -1.62 24.50 -8.58
N GLY A 310 -0.31 24.70 -8.33
CA GLY A 310 0.70 24.54 -9.38
C GLY A 310 0.68 23.07 -9.81
N GLU A 311 0.04 22.78 -10.95
CA GLU A 311 -0.35 21.41 -11.30
C GLU A 311 0.84 20.46 -11.49
N ASP A 312 1.96 20.95 -12.04
CA ASP A 312 3.06 20.08 -12.47
C ASP A 312 3.89 19.52 -11.30
N ASP A 313 4.39 20.36 -10.38
CA ASP A 313 5.13 19.89 -9.18
C ASP A 313 4.22 19.07 -8.25
N ALA A 314 2.92 19.40 -8.17
CA ALA A 314 1.99 18.63 -7.36
C ALA A 314 1.72 17.23 -7.92
N ARG A 315 1.61 17.08 -9.25
CA ARG A 315 1.42 15.79 -9.92
C ARG A 315 2.66 14.92 -9.81
N GLU A 316 3.84 15.50 -9.96
CA GLU A 316 5.11 14.77 -9.75
C GLU A 316 5.26 14.36 -8.29
N PHE A 317 5.05 15.27 -7.35
CA PHE A 317 5.22 14.98 -5.92
C PHE A 317 4.24 13.93 -5.41
N LEU A 318 3.04 13.86 -5.99
CA LEU A 318 2.02 12.86 -5.66
C LEU A 318 1.99 11.69 -6.64
N ALA A 319 2.97 11.60 -7.55
CA ALA A 319 3.05 10.54 -8.52
C ALA A 319 2.97 9.18 -7.83
N GLY A 320 2.01 8.38 -8.29
CA GLY A 320 1.77 7.05 -7.79
C GLY A 320 0.78 6.93 -6.61
N TYR A 321 0.06 7.99 -6.26
CA TYR A 321 -1.18 7.87 -5.48
C TYR A 321 -2.40 8.04 -6.38
N ARG A 322 -3.56 7.57 -5.92
CA ARG A 322 -4.84 7.81 -6.60
C ARG A 322 -5.33 9.20 -6.23
N VAL A 323 -5.06 10.20 -7.07
CA VAL A 323 -5.41 11.60 -6.79
C VAL A 323 -6.31 12.15 -7.89
N VAL A 324 -7.42 12.78 -7.48
CA VAL A 324 -8.30 13.56 -8.34
C VAL A 324 -8.10 15.04 -8.00
N TYR A 325 -7.74 15.82 -9.00
CA TYR A 325 -7.47 17.25 -8.86
C TYR A 325 -8.71 18.05 -9.28
N HIS A 326 -9.18 18.91 -8.39
CA HIS A 326 -10.26 19.87 -8.63
C HIS A 326 -9.65 21.27 -8.66
N ALA A 327 -9.09 21.65 -9.82
CA ALA A 327 -8.29 22.86 -10.00
C ALA A 327 -9.10 24.18 -9.99
N ARG A 328 -10.43 24.08 -10.11
CA ARG A 328 -11.32 25.24 -9.98
C ARG A 328 -11.36 25.73 -8.54
N PRO A 329 -11.66 27.03 -8.30
CA PRO A 329 -11.99 27.52 -6.97
C PRO A 329 -13.02 26.60 -6.29
N PHE A 330 -12.89 26.41 -4.98
CA PHE A 330 -13.69 25.42 -4.23
C PHE A 330 -15.21 25.58 -4.47
N ALA A 331 -15.71 26.82 -4.53
CA ALA A 331 -17.12 27.12 -4.79
C ALA A 331 -17.60 26.65 -6.18
N GLU A 332 -16.72 26.57 -7.19
CA GLU A 332 -17.06 26.14 -8.54
C GLU A 332 -16.85 24.63 -8.73
N ALA A 333 -15.87 24.06 -8.03
CA ALA A 333 -15.52 22.65 -8.06
C ALA A 333 -16.57 21.72 -7.44
N THR A 334 -17.52 22.27 -6.69
CA THR A 334 -18.47 21.54 -5.83
C THR A 334 -19.87 21.37 -6.43
N SER A 335 -20.02 21.58 -7.75
CA SER A 335 -21.28 21.39 -8.49
C SER A 335 -21.41 19.97 -9.07
N GLY A 336 -22.20 19.09 -8.46
CA GLY A 336 -22.55 17.75 -8.99
C GLY A 336 -22.70 16.63 -7.96
N ASP A 337 -22.96 15.40 -8.45
CA ASP A 337 -22.92 14.17 -7.66
C ASP A 337 -21.50 13.92 -7.15
N ALA A 338 -21.34 13.93 -5.83
CA ALA A 338 -20.05 13.89 -5.18
C ALA A 338 -19.81 12.53 -4.50
N PRO A 339 -18.56 12.05 -4.45
CA PRO A 339 -18.21 10.88 -3.68
C PRO A 339 -18.49 11.11 -2.18
N ARG A 340 -18.66 10.01 -1.44
CA ARG A 340 -18.69 10.06 0.03
C ARG A 340 -17.26 10.06 0.56
N PHE A 341 -17.05 10.71 1.70
CA PHE A 341 -15.72 10.85 2.30
C PHE A 341 -15.64 10.18 3.66
N SER A 342 -14.53 9.51 3.94
CA SER A 342 -14.20 9.02 5.29
C SER A 342 -13.36 10.02 6.08
N PHE A 343 -12.62 10.88 5.39
CA PHE A 343 -11.73 11.86 6.01
C PHE A 343 -11.60 13.11 5.15
N VAL A 344 -11.69 14.27 5.77
CA VAL A 344 -11.54 15.57 5.10
C VAL A 344 -10.60 16.45 5.93
N HIS A 345 -9.61 17.04 5.26
CA HIS A 345 -8.72 18.05 5.83
C HIS A 345 -8.95 19.39 5.15
N VAL A 346 -9.08 20.45 5.94
CA VAL A 346 -9.22 21.83 5.48
C VAL A 346 -8.01 22.60 5.98
N ALA A 347 -7.12 22.95 5.05
CA ALA A 347 -5.89 23.66 5.35
C ALA A 347 -6.16 25.12 5.75
N ALA A 348 -5.23 25.72 6.51
CA ALA A 348 -5.35 27.09 6.96
C ALA A 348 -5.50 28.07 5.78
N GLY A 349 -6.42 29.04 5.89
CA GLY A 349 -6.73 30.01 4.84
C GLY A 349 -7.69 29.50 3.76
N ALA A 350 -8.16 28.25 3.84
CA ALA A 350 -9.32 27.79 3.06
C ALA A 350 -10.64 28.21 3.75
N ASP A 351 -11.72 28.36 2.98
CA ASP A 351 -13.04 28.67 3.52
C ASP A 351 -13.62 27.46 4.28
N ALA A 352 -13.39 27.43 5.60
CA ALA A 352 -13.84 26.37 6.48
C ALA A 352 -15.38 26.24 6.54
N GLY A 353 -16.10 27.35 6.39
CA GLY A 353 -17.56 27.36 6.39
C GLY A 353 -18.13 26.66 5.16
N ALA A 354 -17.68 27.09 3.97
CA ALA A 354 -18.07 26.48 2.70
C ALA A 354 -17.64 25.00 2.63
N ALA A 355 -16.41 24.69 3.09
CA ALA A 355 -15.93 23.32 3.14
C ALA A 355 -16.83 22.45 4.03
N ARG A 356 -17.18 22.93 5.22
CA ARG A 356 -18.07 22.20 6.12
C ARG A 356 -19.44 21.98 5.50
N GLU A 357 -20.07 23.00 4.93
CA GLU A 357 -21.39 22.89 4.29
C GLU A 357 -21.38 21.84 3.18
N TYR A 358 -20.33 21.81 2.37
CA TYR A 358 -20.17 20.84 1.30
C TYR A 358 -19.88 19.42 1.83
N PHE A 359 -18.88 19.26 2.68
CA PHE A 359 -18.38 17.94 3.09
C PHE A 359 -19.20 17.28 4.17
N TRP A 360 -19.80 18.02 5.11
CA TRP A 360 -20.56 17.44 6.22
C TRP A 360 -21.68 16.48 5.79
N PRO A 361 -22.57 16.83 4.84
CA PRO A 361 -23.57 15.87 4.34
C PRO A 361 -22.94 14.68 3.60
N ARG A 362 -21.74 14.84 3.04
CA ARG A 362 -21.02 13.84 2.23
C ARG A 362 -20.09 12.94 3.06
N LEU A 363 -19.78 13.34 4.28
CA LEU A 363 -19.00 12.54 5.22
C LEU A 363 -19.82 11.31 5.62
N VAL A 364 -19.17 10.15 5.71
CA VAL A 364 -19.81 8.91 6.22
C VAL A 364 -19.91 8.94 7.74
N GLU A 365 -20.76 8.07 8.29
CA GLU A 365 -20.82 7.92 9.74
C GLU A 365 -19.50 7.45 10.33
N GLY A 366 -19.09 8.09 11.42
CA GLY A 366 -17.76 7.94 12.03
C GLY A 366 -16.63 8.68 11.30
N GLY A 367 -16.89 9.27 10.12
CA GLY A 367 -15.92 10.02 9.35
C GLY A 367 -15.47 11.29 10.07
N VAL A 368 -14.30 11.79 9.69
CA VAL A 368 -13.62 12.89 10.39
C VAL A 368 -13.38 14.08 9.46
N LEU A 369 -13.74 15.27 9.92
CA LEU A 369 -13.39 16.57 9.34
C LEU A 369 -12.38 17.25 10.26
N VAL A 370 -11.25 17.70 9.71
CA VAL A 370 -10.17 18.38 10.44
C VAL A 370 -9.90 19.74 9.81
N ILE A 371 -9.81 20.78 10.64
CA ILE A 371 -9.60 22.16 10.20
C ILE A 371 -8.36 22.72 10.91
N ASP A 372 -7.45 23.33 10.13
CA ASP A 372 -6.16 23.88 10.59
C ASP A 372 -6.28 25.24 11.33
N GLU A 373 -7.49 25.69 11.66
CA GLU A 373 -7.73 26.99 12.33
C GLU A 373 -8.24 26.81 13.76
N SER A 374 -7.83 27.70 14.67
CA SER A 374 -8.26 27.74 16.08
C SER A 374 -9.66 28.36 16.31
N GLY A 375 -10.53 28.33 15.29
CA GLY A 375 -11.88 28.88 15.34
C GLY A 375 -12.86 27.93 16.04
N LYS A 376 -13.61 28.44 17.03
CA LYS A 376 -14.71 27.72 17.66
C LYS A 376 -15.81 27.45 16.61
N LEU A 377 -16.13 26.18 16.35
CA LEU A 377 -17.34 25.79 15.61
C LEU A 377 -18.47 25.62 16.63
N GLU A 378 -19.62 26.27 16.40
CA GLU A 378 -20.67 26.48 17.43
C GLU A 378 -21.67 25.32 17.65
N ASP A 379 -21.57 24.15 17.03
CA ASP A 379 -22.70 23.20 17.00
C ASP A 379 -22.35 21.70 17.03
N GLY A 380 -21.16 21.32 17.49
CA GLY A 380 -20.80 19.92 17.71
C GLY A 380 -19.55 19.81 18.57
N ARG A 381 -19.34 18.69 19.28
CA ARG A 381 -18.16 18.48 20.14
C ARG A 381 -16.89 18.66 19.30
N THR A 382 -16.35 19.87 19.37
CA THR A 382 -15.11 20.27 18.73
C THR A 382 -14.01 19.93 19.71
N ASP A 383 -13.28 18.86 19.42
CA ASP A 383 -12.06 18.58 20.16
C ASP A 383 -10.95 19.40 19.50
N VAL A 384 -10.33 20.31 20.27
CA VAL A 384 -9.11 20.99 19.83
C VAL A 384 -7.92 20.16 20.32
N ILE A 385 -7.32 19.39 19.41
CA ILE A 385 -6.19 18.52 19.72
C ILE A 385 -5.00 19.00 18.88
N ASP A 386 -3.92 19.31 19.57
CA ASP A 386 -2.69 19.83 18.97
C ASP A 386 -2.88 21.09 18.11
N GLY A 387 -3.90 21.91 18.40
CA GLY A 387 -4.21 23.13 17.65
C GLY A 387 -5.01 22.93 16.36
N LEU A 388 -5.48 21.70 16.12
CA LEU A 388 -6.41 21.36 15.04
C LEU A 388 -7.82 21.19 15.60
N VAL A 389 -8.82 21.62 14.84
CA VAL A 389 -10.24 21.42 15.20
C VAL A 389 -10.73 20.12 14.58
N TRP A 390 -11.16 19.19 15.42
CA TRP A 390 -11.63 17.87 15.02
C TRP A 390 -13.14 17.77 15.15
N VAL A 391 -13.81 17.34 14.08
CA VAL A 391 -15.25 17.10 14.06
C VAL A 391 -15.53 15.70 13.52
N ARG A 392 -16.16 14.85 14.33
CA ARG A 392 -16.55 13.49 13.94
C ARG A 392 -18.06 13.40 13.73
N LYS A 393 -18.47 12.82 12.60
CA LYS A 393 -19.88 12.61 12.26
C LYS A 393 -20.47 11.41 13.01
N ARG A 394 -21.70 11.55 13.49
CA ARG A 394 -22.41 10.60 14.36
C ARG A 394 -23.73 10.16 13.76
#